data_AF-A0A7J3T0L2-F1
#
_entry.id   AF-A0A7J3T0L2-F1
#
_cell.length_a   1.000
_cell.length_b   1.000
_cell.length_c   1.000
_cell.angle_alpha   90.00
_cell.angle_beta   90.00
_cell.angle_gamma   90.00
#
_symmetry.space_group_name_H-M   'P 1'
#
loop_
_entity.id
_entity.type
_entity.pdbx_description
1 polymer ?
#
loop_
_entity_poly.entity_id
_entity_poly.type
_entity_poly.pdbx_seq_one_letter_code
_entity_poly.pdbx_strand_id
1 'polypeptide(L)'
;MKKPSTDRYNNQVCLPVVMKHDNKHVLRETFFTVGDLCEHDSSFGKLLVQAVDEGLSALGESERQSVYACLETTFGIRRNDIPGRVDEFSDVLHKIFGDSAKLLEIQIMKNLYMKVGEIAEYFQEKEDITFTEYVAAAELSSRSK
;
A
#
# COMPACT_ATOMS: atom_id res chain seq x y z
N MET A 1 -9.54 -6.38 68.39
CA MET A 1 -8.83 -5.10 68.53
C MET A 1 -7.63 -5.05 67.58
N LYS A 2 -7.75 -4.29 66.49
CA LYS A 2 -6.75 -3.40 65.85
C LYS A 2 -7.42 -2.86 64.57
N LYS A 3 -7.48 -1.54 64.47
CA LYS A 3 -8.19 -0.73 63.44
C LYS A 3 -7.37 -0.65 62.12
N PRO A 4 -8.00 -0.27 61.00
CA PRO A 4 -7.38 -0.25 59.67
C PRO A 4 -6.52 1.01 59.44
N SER A 5 -5.60 0.97 58.47
CA SER A 5 -4.87 2.14 57.99
C SER A 5 -4.88 2.22 56.47
N THR A 6 -5.50 3.28 56.00
CA THR A 6 -5.64 3.75 54.61
C THR A 6 -4.44 4.64 54.28
N ASP A 7 -3.76 4.44 53.14
CA ASP A 7 -3.09 5.55 52.43
C ASP A 7 -2.83 5.14 50.97
N ARG A 8 -3.63 5.70 50.06
CA ARG A 8 -3.28 6.71 49.04
C ARG A 8 -2.50 6.20 47.83
N TYR A 9 -3.21 6.24 46.70
CA TYR A 9 -2.68 6.22 45.33
C TYR A 9 -1.58 7.26 45.15
N ASN A 10 -0.39 6.82 44.73
CA ASN A 10 0.66 7.69 44.21
C ASN A 10 0.55 7.74 42.68
N ASN A 11 -0.19 8.73 42.18
CA ASN A 11 -0.14 9.15 40.79
C ASN A 11 1.13 9.98 40.58
N GLN A 12 2.19 9.37 40.08
CA GLN A 12 3.34 10.11 39.59
C GLN A 12 3.11 10.46 38.12
N VAL A 13 2.58 11.66 37.91
CA VAL A 13 2.63 12.37 36.63
C VAL A 13 4.05 12.91 36.48
N CYS A 14 4.73 12.56 35.39
CA CYS A 14 6.05 13.14 35.09
C CYS A 14 6.12 13.57 33.63
N LEU A 15 5.89 14.86 33.39
CA LEU A 15 6.33 15.67 32.24
C LEU A 15 6.37 17.14 32.71
N PRO A 16 7.17 18.05 32.13
CA PRO A 16 8.30 17.91 31.21
C PRO A 16 9.57 18.66 31.70
N VAL A 17 10.76 18.37 31.13
CA VAL A 17 11.87 19.34 31.09
C VAL A 17 12.35 19.47 29.66
N VAL A 18 12.35 20.72 29.19
CA VAL A 18 12.60 21.19 27.84
C VAL A 18 14.06 21.70 27.77
N MET A 19 14.78 21.22 26.75
CA MET A 19 15.96 21.79 26.06
C MET A 19 17.31 21.84 26.79
N LYS A 20 18.36 21.27 26.17
CA LYS A 20 19.36 22.03 25.36
C LYS A 20 19.96 21.16 24.25
N HIS A 21 20.17 21.79 23.11
CA HIS A 21 20.79 21.29 21.88
C HIS A 21 22.30 21.05 22.06
N ASP A 22 22.84 20.08 21.32
CA ASP A 22 23.98 20.31 20.44
C ASP A 22 23.97 19.34 19.26
N ASN A 23 24.02 19.93 18.06
CA ASN A 23 23.96 19.29 16.76
C ASN A 23 25.38 18.98 16.28
N LYS A 24 25.76 17.70 16.15
CA LYS A 24 26.82 17.25 15.23
C LYS A 24 26.48 15.88 14.63
N HIS A 25 26.12 15.91 13.35
CA HIS A 25 26.11 14.82 12.38
C HIS A 25 27.28 13.83 12.56
N VAL A 26 27.03 12.51 12.41
CA VAL A 26 27.57 11.65 11.34
C VAL A 26 26.79 10.32 11.30
N LEU A 27 26.07 10.15 10.18
CA LEU A 27 25.67 8.96 9.42
C LEU A 27 25.57 7.57 10.10
N ARG A 28 24.31 7.14 10.16
CA ARG A 28 23.74 5.78 10.14
C ARG A 28 24.52 4.80 9.25
N GLU A 29 25.20 3.83 9.84
CA GLU A 29 25.63 2.65 9.11
C GLU A 29 24.43 1.77 8.80
N THR A 30 24.22 1.57 7.50
CA THR A 30 23.11 0.86 6.91
C THR A 30 23.68 -0.44 6.37
N PHE A 31 23.30 -1.55 6.97
CA PHE A 31 23.42 -2.87 6.37
C PHE A 31 22.09 -3.58 6.61
N PHE A 32 21.35 -3.91 5.54
CA PHE A 32 21.00 -5.29 5.21
C PHE A 32 20.25 -5.36 3.87
N THR A 33 20.68 -6.37 3.10
CA THR A 33 20.15 -6.97 1.88
C THR A 33 19.95 -6.11 0.63
N VAL A 34 20.87 -6.35 -0.31
CA VAL A 34 20.73 -6.20 -1.76
C VAL A 34 19.47 -6.96 -2.21
N GLY A 35 18.34 -6.25 -2.20
CA GLY A 35 17.05 -6.64 -2.78
C GLY A 35 16.35 -5.45 -3.44
N ASP A 36 16.79 -4.23 -3.12
CA ASP A 36 16.35 -2.99 -3.77
C ASP A 36 17.19 -2.71 -5.03
N LEU A 37 16.80 -3.32 -6.14
CA LEU A 37 16.96 -2.72 -7.46
C LEU A 37 15.76 -3.11 -8.33
N CYS A 38 14.61 -2.56 -7.98
CA CYS A 38 13.60 -2.18 -8.96
C CYS A 38 12.98 -0.87 -8.46
N GLU A 39 13.71 0.24 -8.64
CA GLU A 39 13.07 1.54 -8.79
C GLU A 39 12.18 1.43 -10.04
N HIS A 40 10.95 0.94 -9.85
CA HIS A 40 9.93 0.92 -10.87
C HIS A 40 9.35 2.33 -11.03
N ASP A 41 10.25 3.30 -11.23
CA ASP A 41 9.91 4.67 -11.60
C ASP A 41 9.59 4.74 -13.11
N SER A 42 9.00 3.66 -13.65
CA SER A 42 8.36 3.72 -14.95
C SER A 42 7.11 4.57 -14.83
N SER A 43 6.83 5.37 -15.86
CA SER A 43 5.61 6.17 -15.93
C SER A 43 4.37 5.32 -15.62
N PHE A 44 4.35 4.06 -16.08
CA PHE A 44 3.31 3.09 -15.79
C PHE A 44 3.16 2.78 -14.29
N GLY A 45 4.26 2.52 -13.58
CA GLY A 45 4.21 2.21 -12.15
C GLY A 45 3.51 3.31 -11.34
N LYS A 46 3.77 4.57 -11.67
CA LYS A 46 3.09 5.73 -11.05
C LYS A 46 1.59 5.75 -11.36
N LEU A 47 1.21 5.47 -12.60
CA LEU A 47 -0.19 5.42 -13.02
C LEU A 47 -0.94 4.26 -12.34
N LEU A 48 -0.31 3.09 -12.22
CA LEU A 48 -0.87 1.94 -11.51
C LEU A 48 -1.10 2.25 -10.04
N VAL A 49 -0.10 2.80 -9.35
CA VAL A 49 -0.24 3.18 -7.94
C VAL A 49 -1.33 4.23 -7.75
N GLN A 50 -1.44 5.21 -8.66
CA GLN A 50 -2.53 6.19 -8.62
C GLN A 50 -3.90 5.54 -8.87
N ALA A 51 -4.01 4.58 -9.78
CA ALA A 51 -5.25 3.86 -10.05
C ALA A 51 -5.69 3.02 -8.83
N VAL A 52 -4.73 2.41 -8.13
CA VAL A 52 -4.96 1.69 -6.87
C VAL A 52 -5.45 2.64 -5.78
N ASP A 53 -4.80 3.78 -5.58
CA ASP A 53 -5.26 4.78 -4.62
C ASP A 53 -6.70 5.20 -4.88
N GLU A 54 -7.02 5.57 -6.12
CA GLU A 54 -8.36 5.99 -6.51
C GLU A 54 -9.38 4.85 -6.36
N GLY A 55 -8.99 3.61 -6.62
CA GLY A 55 -9.83 2.43 -6.45
C GLY A 55 -10.16 2.17 -4.99
N LEU A 56 -9.17 2.25 -4.11
CA LEU A 56 -9.34 2.08 -2.67
C LEU A 56 -10.08 3.25 -2.02
N SER A 57 -9.81 4.49 -2.46
CA SER A 57 -10.53 5.70 -1.99
C SER A 57 -12.02 5.65 -2.28
N ALA A 58 -12.48 4.85 -3.25
CA ALA A 58 -13.91 4.65 -3.51
C ALA A 58 -14.65 3.97 -2.33
N LEU A 59 -13.92 3.28 -1.45
CA LEU A 59 -14.46 2.74 -0.19
C LEU A 59 -14.47 3.80 0.93
N GLY A 60 -13.66 4.85 0.80
CA GLY A 60 -13.39 5.89 1.78
C GLY A 60 -11.90 6.00 2.12
N GLU A 61 -11.46 7.18 2.56
CA GLU A 61 -10.03 7.44 2.84
C GLU A 61 -9.48 6.63 4.02
N SER A 62 -10.31 6.39 5.04
CA SER A 62 -9.93 5.57 6.19
C SER A 62 -9.75 4.11 5.79
N GLU A 63 -10.60 3.63 4.89
CA GLU A 63 -10.60 2.28 4.34
C GLU A 63 -9.36 2.07 3.48
N ARG A 64 -9.02 3.04 2.61
CA ARG A 64 -7.77 3.03 1.85
C ARG A 64 -6.54 2.93 2.76
N GLN A 65 -6.48 3.75 3.81
CA GLN A 65 -5.38 3.71 4.78
C GLN A 65 -5.32 2.35 5.50
N SER A 66 -6.47 1.77 5.85
CA SER A 66 -6.56 0.48 6.53
C SER A 66 -6.08 -0.67 5.64
N VAL A 67 -6.40 -0.63 4.34
CA VAL A 67 -5.91 -1.61 3.36
C VAL A 67 -4.38 -1.52 3.22
N TYR A 68 -3.83 -0.30 3.10
CA TYR A 68 -2.38 -0.13 3.05
C TYR A 68 -1.68 -0.56 4.34
N ALA A 69 -2.26 -0.25 5.50
CA ALA A 69 -1.73 -0.72 6.78
C ALA A 69 -1.73 -2.26 6.85
N CYS A 70 -2.78 -2.92 6.35
CA CYS A 70 -2.84 -4.39 6.29
C CYS A 70 -1.77 -4.97 5.35
N LEU A 71 -1.61 -4.39 4.15
CA LEU A 71 -0.58 -4.76 3.18
C LEU A 71 0.84 -4.67 3.79
N GLU A 72 1.14 -3.56 4.46
CA GLU A 72 2.46 -3.31 5.03
C GLU A 72 2.72 -4.19 6.26
N THR A 73 1.77 -4.27 7.20
CA THR A 73 1.96 -4.99 8.46
C THR A 73 1.88 -6.52 8.32
N THR A 74 1.04 -7.02 7.43
CA THR A 74 0.77 -8.47 7.31
C THR A 74 1.59 -9.11 6.19
N PHE A 75 1.87 -8.36 5.11
CA PHE A 75 2.49 -8.90 3.89
C PHE A 75 3.79 -8.19 3.50
N GLY A 76 4.19 -7.14 4.23
CA GLY A 76 5.39 -6.38 3.92
C GLY A 76 5.36 -5.73 2.54
N ILE A 77 4.17 -5.41 2.02
CA ILE A 77 3.98 -4.73 0.73
C ILE A 77 3.73 -3.25 1.03
N ARG A 78 4.66 -2.37 0.66
CA ARG A 78 4.40 -0.93 0.71
C ARG A 78 3.65 -0.50 -0.55
N ARG A 79 2.96 0.64 -0.46
CA ARG A 79 2.22 1.23 -1.60
C ARG A 79 3.03 1.29 -2.89
N ASN A 80 4.30 1.67 -2.82
CA ASN A 80 5.17 1.81 -4.00
C ASN A 80 5.75 0.48 -4.50
N ASP A 81 5.62 -0.60 -3.73
CA ASP A 81 6.09 -1.93 -4.14
C ASP A 81 5.04 -2.63 -5.03
N ILE A 82 3.79 -2.13 -5.07
CA ILE A 82 2.67 -2.74 -5.79
C ILE A 82 2.96 -3.00 -7.28
N PRO A 83 3.58 -2.08 -8.05
CA PRO A 83 3.89 -2.35 -9.46
C PRO A 83 4.79 -3.56 -9.67
N GLY A 84 5.65 -3.89 -8.71
CA GLY A 84 6.50 -5.08 -8.77
C GLY A 84 5.90 -6.34 -8.14
N ARG A 85 4.74 -6.22 -7.46
CA ARG A 85 4.12 -7.28 -6.65
C ARG A 85 2.60 -7.34 -6.86
N VAL A 86 2.16 -7.24 -8.11
CA VAL A 86 0.74 -7.16 -8.50
C VAL A 86 -0.04 -8.41 -8.08
N ASP A 87 0.55 -9.60 -8.26
CA ASP A 87 -0.05 -10.88 -7.85
C ASP A 87 -0.29 -10.94 -6.34
N GLU A 88 0.74 -10.61 -5.57
CA GLU A 88 0.65 -10.61 -4.10
C GLU A 88 -0.36 -9.57 -3.61
N PHE A 89 -0.46 -8.41 -4.28
CA PHE A 89 -1.48 -7.42 -3.99
C PHE A 89 -2.90 -7.96 -4.24
N SER A 90 -3.15 -8.61 -5.37
CA SER A 90 -4.46 -9.26 -5.68
C SER A 90 -4.82 -10.31 -4.62
N ASP A 91 -3.87 -11.17 -4.25
CA ASP A 91 -4.06 -12.16 -3.19
C ASP A 91 -4.46 -11.53 -1.86
N VAL A 92 -3.88 -10.37 -1.52
CA VAL A 92 -4.22 -9.65 -0.28
C VAL A 92 -5.63 -9.06 -0.35
N LEU A 93 -6.03 -8.48 -1.49
CA LEU A 93 -7.40 -8.02 -1.67
C LEU A 93 -8.39 -9.16 -1.46
N HIS A 94 -8.12 -10.32 -2.05
CA HIS A 94 -8.96 -11.51 -1.89
C HIS A 94 -8.96 -12.05 -0.45
N LYS A 95 -7.84 -11.94 0.30
CA LYS A 95 -7.81 -12.29 1.73
C LYS A 95 -8.65 -11.35 2.60
N ILE A 96 -8.69 -10.06 2.28
CA ILE A 96 -9.43 -9.05 3.06
C ILE A 96 -10.92 -9.06 2.70
N PHE A 97 -11.24 -9.06 1.40
CA PHE A 97 -12.58 -8.83 0.89
C PHE A 97 -13.28 -10.09 0.35
N GLY A 98 -12.57 -11.23 0.29
CA GLY A 98 -13.10 -12.46 -0.31
C GLY A 98 -13.43 -12.26 -1.78
N ASP A 99 -14.53 -12.85 -2.23
CA ASP A 99 -15.00 -12.73 -3.62
C ASP A 99 -15.35 -11.29 -4.03
N SER A 100 -15.65 -10.42 -3.05
CA SER A 100 -15.92 -9.00 -3.30
C SER A 100 -14.69 -8.23 -3.77
N ALA A 101 -13.49 -8.78 -3.61
CA ALA A 101 -12.24 -8.20 -4.14
C ALA A 101 -12.32 -7.97 -5.66
N LYS A 102 -13.05 -8.82 -6.40
CA LYS A 102 -13.23 -8.67 -7.85
C LYS A 102 -13.83 -7.33 -8.24
N LEU A 103 -14.77 -6.79 -7.44
CA LEU A 103 -15.37 -5.49 -7.71
C LEU A 103 -14.33 -4.36 -7.57
N LEU A 104 -13.43 -4.50 -6.59
CA LEU A 104 -12.35 -3.55 -6.35
C LEU A 104 -11.28 -3.65 -7.44
N GLU A 105 -10.90 -4.85 -7.84
CA GLU A 105 -9.99 -5.08 -8.98
C GLU A 105 -10.54 -4.47 -10.27
N ILE A 106 -11.81 -4.71 -10.60
CA ILE A 106 -12.49 -4.10 -11.75
C ILE A 106 -12.44 -2.57 -11.66
N GLN A 107 -12.64 -2.00 -10.47
CA GLN A 107 -12.57 -0.55 -10.28
C GLN A 107 -11.15 -0.01 -10.53
N ILE A 108 -10.12 -0.70 -10.04
CA ILE A 108 -8.72 -0.34 -10.28
C ILE A 108 -8.38 -0.47 -11.77
N MET A 109 -8.82 -1.53 -12.45
CA MET A 109 -8.64 -1.72 -13.90
C MET A 109 -9.25 -0.57 -14.69
N LYS A 110 -10.48 -0.14 -14.35
CA LYS A 110 -11.12 1.04 -14.97
C LYS A 110 -10.32 2.32 -14.75
N ASN A 111 -9.83 2.55 -13.53
CA ASN A 111 -9.00 3.71 -13.22
C ASN A 111 -7.69 3.69 -14.01
N LEU A 112 -7.09 2.51 -14.15
CA LEU A 112 -5.86 2.33 -14.92
C LEU A 112 -6.11 2.58 -16.41
N TYR A 113 -7.19 2.04 -16.98
CA TYR A 113 -7.60 2.30 -18.37
C TYR A 113 -7.66 3.79 -18.68
N MET A 114 -8.32 4.57 -17.82
CA MET A 114 -8.45 6.02 -17.99
C MET A 114 -7.10 6.75 -17.98
N LYS A 115 -6.07 6.17 -17.37
CA LYS A 115 -4.72 6.74 -17.25
C LYS A 115 -3.80 6.35 -18.40
N VAL A 116 -3.79 5.07 -18.80
CA VAL A 116 -2.90 4.57 -19.86
C VAL A 116 -3.49 4.74 -21.27
N GLY A 117 -4.79 5.04 -21.35
CA GLY A 117 -5.54 5.15 -22.59
C GLY A 117 -5.79 3.80 -23.25
N GLU A 118 -5.98 3.80 -24.56
CA GLU A 118 -6.27 2.58 -25.33
C GLU A 118 -5.16 1.54 -25.11
N ILE A 119 -5.57 0.37 -24.59
CA ILE A 119 -4.72 -0.79 -24.38
C ILE A 119 -4.95 -1.66 -25.62
N ALA A 120 -3.98 -1.67 -26.53
CA ALA A 120 -4.16 -2.20 -27.87
C ALA A 120 -4.61 -3.68 -27.83
N GLU A 121 -5.66 -3.99 -28.59
CA GLU A 121 -6.07 -5.31 -29.15
C GLU A 121 -6.19 -6.54 -28.22
N TYR A 122 -5.93 -6.44 -26.91
CA TYR A 122 -5.92 -7.62 -26.03
C TYR A 122 -7.28 -8.04 -25.47
N PHE A 123 -8.30 -7.19 -25.57
CA PHE A 123 -9.53 -7.32 -24.76
C PHE A 123 -10.81 -7.54 -25.55
N GLN A 124 -10.76 -7.68 -26.88
CA GLN A 124 -11.98 -7.80 -27.68
C GLN A 124 -12.71 -9.16 -27.51
N GLU A 125 -12.07 -10.19 -26.92
CA GLU A 125 -12.63 -11.56 -26.91
C GLU A 125 -12.51 -12.36 -25.59
N LYS A 126 -11.96 -11.79 -24.50
CA LYS A 126 -11.87 -12.50 -23.20
C LYS A 126 -12.91 -11.99 -22.20
N GLU A 127 -13.86 -12.84 -21.85
CA GLU A 127 -14.85 -12.56 -20.78
C GLU A 127 -14.24 -12.60 -19.37
N ASP A 128 -13.18 -13.39 -19.16
CA ASP A 128 -12.53 -13.59 -17.86
C ASP A 128 -11.04 -13.22 -17.94
N ILE A 129 -10.72 -11.93 -17.93
CA ILE A 129 -9.34 -11.48 -17.70
C ILE A 129 -9.12 -11.18 -16.23
N THR A 130 -8.05 -11.75 -15.66
CA THR A 130 -7.67 -11.48 -14.27
C THR A 130 -7.05 -10.09 -14.12
N PHE A 131 -7.04 -9.58 -12.89
CA PHE A 131 -6.40 -8.31 -12.57
C PHE A 131 -4.92 -8.28 -12.99
N THR A 132 -4.15 -9.32 -12.67
CA THR A 132 -2.74 -9.40 -13.05
C THR A 132 -2.55 -9.42 -14.57
N GLU A 133 -3.30 -10.26 -15.30
CA GLU A 133 -3.21 -10.30 -16.77
C GLU A 133 -3.49 -8.93 -17.39
N TYR A 134 -4.49 -8.21 -16.85
CA TYR A 134 -4.82 -6.87 -17.31
C TYR A 134 -3.69 -5.87 -17.06
N VAL A 135 -3.11 -5.86 -15.86
CA VAL A 135 -2.01 -4.95 -15.51
C VAL A 135 -0.79 -5.23 -16.40
N ALA A 136 -0.47 -6.49 -16.64
CA ALA A 136 0.61 -6.88 -17.54
C ALA A 136 0.37 -6.40 -19.00
N ALA A 137 -0.85 -6.59 -19.52
CA ALA A 137 -1.20 -6.12 -20.86
C ALA A 137 -1.18 -4.58 -20.97
N ALA A 138 -1.64 -3.89 -19.93
CA ALA A 138 -1.59 -2.43 -19.83
C ALA A 138 -0.14 -1.93 -19.81
N GLU A 139 0.74 -2.59 -19.07
CA GLU A 139 2.15 -2.24 -19.02
C GLU A 139 2.82 -2.42 -20.39
N LEU A 140 2.60 -3.55 -21.06
CA LEU A 140 3.14 -3.82 -22.39
C LEU A 140 2.67 -2.78 -23.42
N SER A 141 1.39 -2.41 -23.37
CA SER A 141 0.82 -1.39 -24.27
C SER A 141 1.37 0.02 -24.00
N SER A 142 1.75 0.32 -22.76
CA SER A 142 2.34 1.61 -22.39
C SER A 142 3.77 1.79 -22.90
N ARG A 143 4.51 0.71 -23.14
CA ARG A 143 5.90 0.72 -23.62
C ARG A 143 6.03 0.92 -25.14
N SER A 144 4.96 0.67 -25.89
CA SER A 144 4.94 0.74 -27.36
C SER A 144 4.47 2.10 -27.90
N LYS A 145 4.23 3.08 -27.02
CA LYS A 145 3.77 4.44 -27.36
C LYS A 145 4.91 5.45 -27.39
#